data_AF-A7SB30-F1
#
_entry.id   AF-A7SB30-F1
#
_cell.length_a   1.000
_cell.length_b   1.000
_cell.length_c   1.000
_cell.angle_alpha   90.00
_cell.angle_beta   90.00
_cell.angle_gamma   90.00
#
_symmetry.space_group_name_H-M   'P 1'
#
loop_
_entity.id
_entity.type
_entity.pdbx_description
1 polymer ?
#
loop_
_entity_poly.entity_id
_entity_poly.type
_entity_poly.pdbx_seq_one_letter_code
_entity_poly.pdbx_strand_id
1 'polypeptide(L)'
;HFFQISKKTDLITWLNGSLLAGLYPAPWYNGLSESNTAYIGDKCSILLGLSRLKQSRVQTGHCTIPKEVRLRFSTCYASYSHSREDTTLANLPGWKPFTPSPLTLATLPYWGQKAVYGGGGFVANLGYSESVARRVINDLARDGWFDRQTRAVLAIFSVFNANTDYVSFVNFLAEALTTGTIRPSHRITTIPLYPTSLLYLVFQLLFLLYVMLYLVLICVEVYKKKLPYFKDIWNWLEMLIILFSVATTAVQFVKGIYLTDIVTKIRSNPYGDFSFDYIVMGTELEESLMACLVFFSSLKLMKLVLLHVRVVVISSTMRVSFIRLLPFSFIFIVILLAYAQLGILVFGTMETSYATVYNALVTELMLFIGGDTRINELREVNRVMAPFYVISFMVFMGFILMNVFVAILNEAQFQQKTSLDELSND
;
A
#
# COMPACT_ATOMS: atom_id res chain seq x y z
N HIS A 1 -12.33 -16.84 -3.49
CA HIS A 1 -11.90 -17.47 -4.75
C HIS A 1 -10.65 -16.82 -5.34
N PHE A 2 -10.59 -15.49 -5.57
CA PHE A 2 -9.39 -14.85 -6.16
C PHE A 2 -8.09 -15.10 -5.38
N PHE A 3 -8.12 -15.00 -4.05
CA PHE A 3 -6.94 -15.21 -3.20
C PHE A 3 -6.41 -16.65 -3.17
N GLN A 4 -7.15 -17.61 -3.73
CA GLN A 4 -6.76 -19.03 -3.79
C GLN A 4 -6.10 -19.41 -5.13
N ILE A 5 -5.97 -18.44 -6.06
CA ILE A 5 -5.33 -18.67 -7.35
C ILE A 5 -3.85 -18.97 -7.14
N SER A 6 -3.41 -20.15 -7.59
CA SER A 6 -2.01 -20.59 -7.48
C SER A 6 -1.40 -20.95 -8.83
N LYS A 7 -2.23 -21.37 -9.79
CA LYS A 7 -1.82 -21.82 -11.13
C LYS A 7 -2.48 -21.00 -12.23
N LYS A 8 -1.89 -21.06 -13.44
CA LYS A 8 -2.44 -20.44 -14.66
C LYS A 8 -3.89 -20.89 -14.94
N THR A 9 -4.20 -22.17 -14.70
CA THR A 9 -5.55 -22.73 -14.89
C THR A 9 -6.56 -22.02 -14.00
N ASP A 10 -6.21 -21.83 -12.72
CA ASP A 10 -7.07 -21.21 -11.73
C ASP A 10 -7.36 -19.75 -12.09
N LEU A 11 -6.35 -19.04 -12.63
CA LEU A 11 -6.50 -17.67 -13.12
C LEU A 11 -7.51 -17.61 -14.27
N ILE A 12 -7.38 -18.50 -15.27
CA ILE A 12 -8.31 -18.54 -16.41
C ILE A 12 -9.73 -18.91 -15.95
N THR A 13 -9.87 -19.87 -15.02
CA THR A 13 -11.16 -20.23 -14.43
C THR A 13 -11.78 -19.05 -13.68
N TRP A 14 -10.99 -18.29 -12.93
CA TRP A 14 -11.47 -17.10 -12.25
C TRP A 14 -11.88 -15.99 -13.23
N LEU A 15 -11.10 -15.76 -14.28
CA LEU A 15 -11.41 -14.80 -15.35
C LEU A 15 -12.75 -15.15 -16.01
N ASN A 16 -12.92 -16.39 -16.48
CA ASN A 16 -14.14 -16.81 -17.18
C ASN A 16 -15.38 -16.97 -16.27
N GLY A 17 -15.15 -17.25 -14.98
CA GLY A 17 -16.22 -17.47 -14.00
C GLY A 17 -16.53 -16.21 -13.21
N SER A 18 -15.80 -16.01 -12.10
CA SER A 18 -16.12 -14.97 -11.12
C SER A 18 -15.97 -13.54 -11.67
N LEU A 19 -14.96 -13.26 -12.50
CA LEU A 19 -14.77 -11.90 -13.02
C LEU A 19 -15.87 -11.54 -14.02
N LEU A 20 -16.15 -12.38 -15.02
CA LEU A 20 -17.21 -12.12 -16.00
C LEU A 20 -18.59 -12.02 -15.34
N ALA A 21 -18.91 -12.93 -14.40
CA ALA A 21 -20.18 -12.89 -13.68
C ALA A 21 -20.33 -11.61 -12.82
N GLY A 22 -19.23 -11.02 -12.37
CA GLY A 22 -19.23 -9.75 -11.64
C GLY A 22 -19.34 -8.53 -12.55
N LEU A 23 -18.67 -8.54 -13.70
CA LEU A 23 -18.59 -7.38 -14.62
C LEU A 23 -19.84 -7.18 -15.49
N TYR A 24 -20.56 -8.25 -15.81
CA TYR A 24 -21.69 -8.22 -16.73
C TYR A 24 -22.99 -8.62 -16.03
N PRO A 25 -24.16 -8.14 -16.48
CA PRO A 25 -25.42 -8.40 -15.83
C PRO A 25 -25.80 -9.88 -15.94
N ALA A 26 -26.10 -10.50 -14.80
CA ALA A 26 -26.63 -11.85 -14.72
C ALA A 26 -28.17 -11.82 -14.69
N PRO A 27 -28.86 -12.90 -15.15
CA PRO A 27 -30.31 -12.99 -15.03
C PRO A 27 -30.80 -12.86 -13.57
N TRP A 28 -32.05 -12.46 -13.41
CA TRP A 28 -32.74 -12.43 -12.12
C TRP A 28 -32.92 -13.83 -11.54
N TYR A 29 -33.22 -13.89 -10.23
CA TYR A 29 -33.48 -15.15 -9.53
C TYR A 29 -34.64 -15.94 -10.18
N ASN A 30 -35.55 -15.24 -10.86
CA ASN A 30 -36.68 -15.79 -11.60
C ASN A 30 -36.36 -16.09 -13.08
N GLY A 31 -35.09 -16.01 -13.49
CA GLY A 31 -34.63 -16.30 -14.85
C GLY A 31 -34.89 -15.18 -15.87
N LEU A 32 -35.50 -14.05 -15.47
CA LEU A 32 -35.72 -12.91 -16.36
C LEU A 32 -34.40 -12.17 -16.61
N SER A 33 -34.18 -11.70 -17.83
CA SER A 33 -33.04 -10.84 -18.16
C SER A 33 -33.20 -9.46 -17.52
N GLU A 34 -32.09 -8.88 -17.06
CA GLU A 34 -32.06 -7.47 -16.66
C GLU A 34 -32.39 -6.58 -17.86
N SER A 35 -33.31 -5.64 -17.69
CA SER A 35 -33.72 -4.72 -18.76
C SER A 35 -32.66 -3.66 -19.02
N ASN A 36 -31.92 -3.28 -17.98
CA ASN A 36 -30.84 -2.32 -18.07
C ASN A 36 -29.47 -3.02 -18.22
N THR A 37 -29.01 -3.11 -19.47
CA THR A 37 -27.73 -3.74 -19.81
C THR A 37 -26.49 -2.98 -19.30
N ALA A 38 -26.66 -1.78 -18.74
CA ALA A 38 -25.56 -1.00 -18.18
C ALA A 38 -25.15 -1.48 -16.77
N TYR A 39 -26.02 -2.20 -16.07
CA TYR A 39 -25.70 -2.70 -14.74
C TYR A 39 -24.71 -3.87 -14.79
N ILE A 40 -23.85 -3.94 -13.77
CA ILE A 40 -22.98 -5.08 -13.55
C ILE A 40 -23.72 -6.17 -12.75
N GLY A 41 -23.02 -7.25 -12.36
CA GLY A 41 -23.65 -8.39 -11.68
C GLY A 41 -24.36 -8.06 -10.35
N ASP A 42 -24.07 -6.90 -9.74
CA ASP A 42 -24.71 -6.41 -8.52
C ASP A 42 -26.08 -5.72 -8.74
N LYS A 43 -26.43 -5.41 -10.01
CA LYS A 43 -27.70 -4.77 -10.42
C LYS A 43 -27.93 -3.37 -9.85
N CYS A 44 -26.89 -2.72 -9.34
CA CYS A 44 -26.97 -1.37 -8.77
C CYS A 44 -25.87 -0.47 -9.31
N SER A 45 -24.72 -1.04 -9.66
CA SER A 45 -23.58 -0.30 -10.17
C SER A 45 -23.43 -0.48 -11.68
N ILE A 46 -22.80 0.51 -12.30
CA ILE A 46 -22.60 0.62 -13.75
C ILE A 46 -21.10 0.53 -14.03
N LEU A 47 -20.72 -0.23 -15.06
CA LEU A 47 -19.34 -0.28 -15.52
C LEU A 47 -18.99 1.03 -16.24
N LEU A 48 -17.96 1.74 -15.78
CA LEU A 48 -17.45 2.95 -16.43
C LEU A 48 -16.28 2.60 -17.36
N GLY A 49 -16.40 2.98 -18.62
CA GLY A 49 -15.40 2.69 -19.65
C GLY A 49 -15.25 1.20 -19.95
N LEU A 50 -14.07 0.81 -20.45
CA LEU A 50 -13.76 -0.58 -20.82
C LEU A 50 -13.01 -1.30 -19.69
N SER A 51 -13.43 -2.52 -19.39
CA SER A 51 -12.64 -3.46 -18.60
C SER A 51 -11.49 -4.03 -19.45
N ARG A 52 -10.30 -4.13 -18.84
CA ARG A 52 -9.07 -4.47 -19.55
C ARG A 52 -8.19 -5.41 -18.75
N LEU A 53 -7.52 -6.30 -19.45
CA LEU A 53 -6.46 -7.15 -18.95
C LEU A 53 -5.12 -6.59 -19.43
N LYS A 54 -4.23 -6.28 -18.51
CA LYS A 54 -2.88 -5.79 -18.79
C LYS A 54 -1.87 -6.84 -18.37
N GLN A 55 -0.88 -7.11 -19.22
CA GLN A 55 0.18 -8.06 -18.96
C GLN A 55 1.55 -7.41 -19.01
N SER A 56 2.37 -7.73 -18.01
CA SER A 56 3.80 -7.44 -17.99
C SER A 56 4.60 -8.73 -18.21
N ARG A 57 5.55 -8.68 -19.14
CA ARG A 57 6.38 -9.82 -19.57
C ARG A 57 7.86 -9.48 -19.44
N VAL A 58 8.69 -10.52 -19.34
CA VAL A 58 10.15 -10.39 -19.39
C VAL A 58 10.72 -11.03 -20.65
N GLN A 59 11.82 -10.48 -21.11
CA GLN A 59 12.59 -11.03 -22.22
C GLN A 59 13.09 -12.46 -21.89
N THR A 60 13.25 -13.27 -22.93
CA THR A 60 13.90 -14.59 -22.79
C THR A 60 15.36 -14.43 -22.35
N GLY A 61 15.85 -15.28 -21.46
CA GLY A 61 17.22 -15.24 -20.95
C GLY A 61 17.39 -14.38 -19.70
N HIS A 62 18.53 -13.67 -19.61
CA HIS A 62 18.96 -12.87 -18.45
C HIS A 62 19.14 -13.69 -17.15
N CYS A 63 19.34 -14.99 -17.29
CA CYS A 63 19.67 -15.93 -16.22
C CYS A 63 20.73 -16.92 -16.70
N THR A 64 21.54 -17.40 -15.75
CA THR A 64 22.59 -18.38 -16.01
C THR A 64 22.02 -19.78 -15.83
N ILE A 65 21.96 -20.55 -16.93
CA ILE A 65 21.59 -21.96 -16.88
C ILE A 65 22.86 -22.77 -16.58
N PRO A 66 22.91 -23.56 -15.50
CA PRO A 66 24.05 -24.43 -15.20
C PRO A 66 24.34 -25.40 -16.35
N LYS A 67 25.63 -25.67 -16.61
CA LYS A 67 26.07 -26.46 -17.77
C LYS A 67 25.46 -27.86 -17.78
N GLU A 68 25.26 -28.41 -16.58
CA GLU A 68 24.76 -29.76 -16.31
C GLU A 68 23.31 -29.95 -16.79
N VAL A 69 22.49 -28.90 -16.76
CA VAL A 69 21.05 -28.96 -17.10
C VAL A 69 20.71 -28.33 -18.45
N ARG A 70 21.71 -27.71 -19.11
CA ARG A 70 21.54 -26.99 -20.38
C ARG A 70 21.04 -27.87 -21.54
N LEU A 71 21.34 -29.17 -21.51
CA LEU A 71 20.83 -30.15 -22.48
C LEU A 71 19.31 -30.33 -22.41
N ARG A 72 18.71 -30.13 -21.23
CA ARG A 72 17.27 -30.33 -20.98
C ARG A 72 16.48 -29.02 -20.96
N PHE A 73 17.12 -27.92 -20.55
CA PHE A 73 16.51 -26.60 -20.48
C PHE A 73 17.34 -25.60 -21.28
N SER A 74 16.84 -25.23 -22.47
CA SER A 74 17.50 -24.28 -23.37
C SER A 74 17.13 -22.82 -23.07
N THR A 75 16.02 -22.58 -22.38
CA THR A 75 15.50 -21.24 -22.07
C THR A 75 15.31 -21.04 -20.58
N CYS A 76 15.48 -19.80 -20.14
CA CYS A 76 15.23 -19.38 -18.76
C CYS A 76 14.61 -17.98 -18.76
N TYR A 77 13.96 -17.61 -17.66
CA TYR A 77 13.28 -16.32 -17.52
C TYR A 77 13.61 -15.71 -16.16
N ALA A 78 14.26 -14.55 -16.17
CA ALA A 78 14.65 -13.87 -14.94
C ALA A 78 13.45 -13.30 -14.15
N SER A 79 13.71 -12.87 -12.91
CA SER A 79 12.78 -12.02 -12.16
C SER A 79 12.55 -10.70 -12.88
N TYR A 80 11.37 -10.11 -12.68
CA TYR A 80 11.00 -8.84 -13.29
C TYR A 80 11.98 -7.72 -12.89
N SER A 81 12.38 -6.92 -13.88
CA SER A 81 13.12 -5.68 -13.74
C SER A 81 12.73 -4.80 -14.93
N HIS A 82 12.67 -3.49 -14.74
CA HIS A 82 12.33 -2.55 -15.82
C HIS A 82 13.28 -2.65 -17.01
N SER A 83 14.56 -3.00 -16.79
CA SER A 83 15.56 -3.20 -17.85
C SER A 83 15.37 -4.49 -18.66
N ARG A 84 14.58 -5.44 -18.14
CA ARG A 84 14.36 -6.78 -18.73
C ARG A 84 12.93 -6.95 -19.22
N GLU A 85 12.12 -5.90 -19.17
CA GLU A 85 10.75 -5.90 -19.64
C GLU A 85 10.72 -6.16 -21.14
N ASP A 86 9.80 -7.01 -21.56
CA ASP A 86 9.55 -7.28 -22.97
C ASP A 86 8.60 -6.21 -23.52
N THR A 87 9.15 -5.32 -24.34
CA THR A 87 8.44 -4.20 -24.97
C THR A 87 8.23 -4.43 -26.47
N THR A 88 8.34 -5.68 -26.94
CA THR A 88 8.15 -6.01 -28.35
C THR A 88 6.74 -5.70 -28.83
N LEU A 89 6.61 -5.19 -30.06
CA LEU A 89 5.35 -4.69 -30.64
C LEU A 89 4.26 -5.75 -30.80
N ALA A 90 4.64 -7.03 -30.80
CA ALA A 90 3.74 -8.17 -30.92
C ALA A 90 4.15 -9.20 -29.87
N ASN A 91 3.16 -9.68 -29.12
CA ASN A 91 3.33 -10.73 -28.11
C ASN A 91 3.62 -12.07 -28.81
N LEU A 92 4.86 -12.25 -29.29
CA LEU A 92 5.28 -13.45 -30.04
C LEU A 92 5.71 -14.57 -29.08
N PRO A 93 5.41 -15.85 -29.38
CA PRO A 93 4.99 -16.38 -30.69
C PRO A 93 3.48 -16.41 -30.99
N GLY A 94 2.60 -15.88 -30.11
CA GLY A 94 1.16 -15.78 -30.39
C GLY A 94 0.36 -14.86 -29.44
N TRP A 95 0.08 -13.63 -29.89
CA TRP A 95 -1.12 -12.79 -29.65
C TRP A 95 -0.90 -11.39 -30.29
N LYS A 96 -1.94 -10.78 -30.88
CA LYS A 96 -1.99 -9.36 -31.31
C LYS A 96 -3.40 -8.80 -31.00
N PRO A 97 -3.53 -7.71 -30.21
CA PRO A 97 -3.29 -6.36 -30.71
C PRO A 97 -2.28 -5.53 -29.89
N PHE A 98 -1.68 -4.57 -30.62
CA PHE A 98 -0.84 -3.41 -30.29
C PHE A 98 -0.35 -3.22 -28.84
N THR A 99 0.94 -2.90 -28.68
CA THR A 99 1.50 -2.28 -27.47
C THR A 99 1.37 -0.75 -27.57
N PRO A 100 0.31 -0.14 -27.05
CA PRO A 100 0.29 1.31 -26.95
C PRO A 100 1.38 1.75 -25.94
N SER A 101 2.07 2.86 -26.26
CA SER A 101 3.06 3.42 -25.34
C SER A 101 2.38 3.86 -24.03
N PRO A 102 3.09 3.89 -22.88
CA PRO A 102 2.53 4.35 -21.62
C PRO A 102 1.93 5.77 -21.72
N LEU A 103 2.53 6.64 -22.55
CA LEU A 103 2.00 7.97 -22.86
C LEU A 103 0.66 7.92 -23.59
N THR A 104 0.48 6.98 -24.52
CA THR A 104 -0.80 6.83 -25.24
C THR A 104 -1.92 6.24 -24.37
N LEU A 105 -1.58 5.51 -23.31
CA LEU A 105 -2.54 4.95 -22.35
C LEU A 105 -2.73 5.77 -21.08
N ALA A 106 -1.89 6.79 -20.85
CA ALA A 106 -1.89 7.61 -19.64
C ALA A 106 -1.90 6.77 -18.34
N THR A 107 -1.15 5.67 -18.32
CA THR A 107 -1.11 4.71 -17.20
C THR A 107 0.15 4.87 -16.36
N LEU A 108 0.01 4.72 -15.04
CA LEU A 108 1.12 4.81 -14.09
C LEU A 108 1.72 3.42 -13.78
N PRO A 109 2.96 3.37 -13.28
CA PRO A 109 3.53 2.13 -12.74
C PRO A 109 2.68 1.57 -11.60
N TYR A 110 2.48 0.26 -11.58
CA TYR A 110 1.69 -0.42 -10.56
C TYR A 110 2.60 -1.12 -9.54
N TRP A 111 2.38 -0.82 -8.25
CA TRP A 111 3.14 -1.41 -7.15
C TRP A 111 2.55 -2.77 -6.77
N GLY A 112 3.23 -3.85 -7.14
CA GLY A 112 2.94 -5.20 -6.70
C GLY A 112 3.64 -5.57 -5.39
N GLN A 113 3.41 -6.79 -4.90
CA GLN A 113 4.10 -7.27 -3.69
C GLN A 113 5.55 -7.67 -3.97
N LYS A 114 5.87 -8.04 -5.22
CA LYS A 114 7.22 -8.48 -5.59
C LYS A 114 8.00 -7.46 -6.40
N ALA A 115 7.32 -6.69 -7.25
CA ALA A 115 7.97 -5.70 -8.09
C ALA A 115 7.03 -4.54 -8.42
N VAL A 116 7.63 -3.43 -8.86
CA VAL A 116 6.89 -2.31 -9.46
C VAL A 116 6.85 -2.53 -10.97
N TYR A 117 5.65 -2.76 -11.50
CA TYR A 117 5.42 -3.02 -12.91
C TYR A 117 5.23 -1.71 -13.68
N GLY A 118 5.76 -1.62 -14.90
CA GLY A 118 5.66 -0.41 -15.72
C GLY A 118 4.23 -0.04 -16.09
N GLY A 119 4.02 1.21 -16.55
CA GLY A 119 2.73 1.67 -17.08
C GLY A 119 2.33 0.97 -18.38
N GLY A 120 3.30 0.58 -19.21
CA GLY A 120 3.08 -0.11 -20.47
C GLY A 120 2.80 -1.62 -20.33
N GLY A 121 2.82 -2.32 -21.46
CA GLY A 121 2.62 -3.78 -21.51
C GLY A 121 1.64 -4.18 -22.60
N PHE A 122 1.20 -5.42 -22.56
CA PHE A 122 0.25 -5.98 -23.53
C PHE A 122 -1.17 -5.87 -22.96
N VAL A 123 -2.06 -5.17 -23.65
CA VAL A 123 -3.40 -4.84 -23.13
C VAL A 123 -4.51 -5.43 -23.99
N ALA A 124 -5.36 -6.24 -23.39
CA ALA A 124 -6.55 -6.82 -24.01
C ALA A 124 -7.82 -6.21 -23.41
N ASN A 125 -8.65 -5.58 -24.24
CA ASN A 125 -9.95 -5.04 -23.81
C ASN A 125 -11.02 -6.14 -23.87
N LEU A 126 -11.79 -6.32 -22.80
CA LEU A 126 -12.82 -7.36 -22.71
C LEU A 126 -14.13 -6.98 -23.43
N GLY A 127 -14.35 -5.68 -23.68
CA GLY A 127 -15.54 -5.18 -24.38
C GLY A 127 -16.78 -5.07 -23.46
N TYR A 128 -17.93 -4.76 -24.04
CA TYR A 128 -19.17 -4.42 -23.30
C TYR A 128 -20.15 -5.58 -23.13
N SER A 129 -19.92 -6.71 -23.81
CA SER A 129 -20.79 -7.89 -23.73
C SER A 129 -20.02 -9.06 -23.15
N GLU A 130 -20.65 -9.81 -22.25
CA GLU A 130 -20.10 -11.05 -21.68
C GLU A 130 -19.63 -12.04 -22.77
N SER A 131 -20.39 -12.16 -23.86
CA SER A 131 -20.06 -13.06 -24.98
C SER A 131 -18.78 -12.65 -25.72
N VAL A 132 -18.53 -11.34 -25.84
CA VAL A 132 -17.31 -10.79 -26.44
C VAL A 132 -16.14 -11.01 -25.47
N ALA A 133 -16.33 -10.67 -24.20
CA ALA A 133 -15.31 -10.82 -23.17
C ALA A 133 -14.87 -12.28 -23.00
N ARG A 134 -15.81 -13.21 -23.00
CA ARG A 134 -15.53 -14.66 -22.95
C ARG A 134 -14.76 -15.12 -24.18
N ARG A 135 -15.10 -14.63 -25.38
CA ARG A 135 -14.31 -14.91 -26.60
C ARG A 135 -12.89 -14.39 -26.47
N VAL A 136 -12.71 -13.13 -26.07
CA VAL A 136 -11.38 -12.53 -25.84
C VAL A 136 -10.57 -13.35 -24.84
N ILE A 137 -11.12 -13.71 -23.68
CA ILE A 137 -10.40 -14.50 -22.66
C ILE A 137 -10.03 -15.90 -23.21
N ASN A 138 -10.93 -16.53 -23.96
CA ASN A 138 -10.65 -17.84 -24.56
C ASN A 138 -9.58 -17.76 -25.65
N ASP A 139 -9.58 -16.71 -26.46
CA ASP A 139 -8.57 -16.47 -27.49
C ASP A 139 -7.21 -16.18 -26.83
N LEU A 140 -7.16 -15.35 -25.78
CA LEU A 140 -5.96 -15.11 -24.97
C LEU A 140 -5.41 -16.42 -24.38
N ALA A 141 -6.28 -17.30 -23.88
CA ALA A 141 -5.89 -18.58 -23.33
C ALA A 141 -5.35 -19.54 -24.41
N ARG A 142 -5.97 -19.57 -25.59
CA ARG A 142 -5.58 -20.40 -26.75
C ARG A 142 -4.26 -19.97 -27.36
N ASP A 143 -4.07 -18.66 -27.53
CA ASP A 143 -2.87 -18.09 -28.14
C ASP A 143 -1.65 -18.15 -27.21
N GLY A 144 -1.86 -18.48 -25.94
CA GLY A 144 -0.77 -18.56 -24.97
C GLY A 144 -0.35 -17.20 -24.44
N TRP A 145 -1.30 -16.24 -24.37
CA TRP A 145 -1.06 -14.92 -23.78
C TRP A 145 -0.45 -15.07 -22.38
N PHE A 146 -0.98 -15.98 -21.55
CA PHE A 146 -0.38 -16.36 -20.27
C PHE A 146 0.67 -17.46 -20.46
N ASP A 147 1.93 -17.17 -20.20
CA ASP A 147 3.03 -18.10 -20.39
C ASP A 147 4.14 -17.95 -19.33
N ARG A 148 5.28 -18.60 -19.56
CA ARG A 148 6.43 -18.56 -18.63
C ARG A 148 7.13 -17.19 -18.58
N GLN A 149 6.97 -16.34 -19.60
CA GLN A 149 7.49 -14.97 -19.65
C GLN A 149 6.64 -14.00 -18.83
N THR A 150 5.38 -14.36 -18.59
CA THR A 150 4.45 -13.53 -17.84
C THR A 150 4.94 -13.34 -16.40
N ARG A 151 4.91 -12.10 -15.92
CA ARG A 151 5.26 -11.75 -14.52
C ARG A 151 4.13 -11.11 -13.75
N ALA A 152 3.24 -10.39 -14.43
CA ALA A 152 2.04 -9.85 -13.83
C ALA A 152 0.91 -9.80 -14.86
N VAL A 153 -0.30 -10.03 -14.35
CA VAL A 153 -1.55 -9.79 -15.06
C VAL A 153 -2.41 -8.92 -14.16
N LEU A 154 -2.87 -7.79 -14.68
CA LEU A 154 -3.81 -6.90 -14.01
C LEU A 154 -5.15 -6.96 -14.72
N ALA A 155 -6.23 -7.21 -13.98
CA ALA A 155 -7.58 -6.89 -14.41
C ALA A 155 -7.96 -5.53 -13.86
N ILE A 156 -8.21 -4.57 -14.75
CA ILE A 156 -8.42 -3.15 -14.47
C ILE A 156 -9.82 -2.77 -14.95
N PHE A 157 -10.64 -2.24 -14.07
CA PHE A 157 -11.96 -1.71 -14.40
C PHE A 157 -12.46 -0.71 -13.36
N SER A 158 -13.43 0.10 -13.75
CA SER A 158 -14.01 1.14 -12.91
C SER A 158 -15.51 0.95 -12.80
N VAL A 159 -16.07 1.11 -11.60
CA VAL A 159 -17.48 0.86 -11.32
C VAL A 159 -18.09 2.10 -10.67
N PHE A 160 -19.22 2.58 -11.18
CA PHE A 160 -19.97 3.70 -10.61
C PHE A 160 -21.24 3.19 -9.94
N ASN A 161 -21.44 3.51 -8.67
CA ASN A 161 -22.67 3.21 -7.96
C ASN A 161 -23.60 4.43 -7.96
N ALA A 162 -24.72 4.32 -8.67
CA ALA A 162 -25.69 5.41 -8.83
C ALA A 162 -26.48 5.72 -7.55
N ASN A 163 -26.52 4.81 -6.58
CA ASN A 163 -27.22 5.04 -5.31
C ASN A 163 -26.40 5.89 -4.34
N THR A 164 -25.07 5.82 -4.44
CA THR A 164 -24.16 6.52 -3.53
C THR A 164 -23.38 7.65 -4.20
N ASP A 165 -23.39 7.76 -5.53
CA ASP A 165 -22.58 8.68 -6.34
C ASP A 165 -21.06 8.49 -6.19
N TYR A 166 -20.63 7.25 -5.93
CA TYR A 166 -19.21 6.89 -5.81
C TYR A 166 -18.73 6.08 -7.02
N VAL A 167 -17.50 6.36 -7.45
CA VAL A 167 -16.75 5.54 -8.39
C VAL A 167 -15.70 4.73 -7.65
N SER A 168 -15.64 3.43 -7.89
CA SER A 168 -14.62 2.52 -7.39
C SER A 168 -13.71 2.06 -8.52
N PHE A 169 -12.41 2.31 -8.38
CA PHE A 169 -11.36 1.84 -9.26
C PHE A 169 -10.83 0.51 -8.74
N VAL A 170 -10.96 -0.54 -9.53
CA VAL A 170 -10.66 -1.90 -9.12
C VAL A 170 -9.50 -2.45 -9.94
N ASN A 171 -8.44 -2.85 -9.23
CA ASN A 171 -7.27 -3.50 -9.80
C ASN A 171 -7.05 -4.84 -9.13
N PHE A 172 -7.21 -5.93 -9.87
CA PHE A 172 -6.83 -7.28 -9.43
C PHE A 172 -5.51 -7.66 -10.09
N LEU A 173 -4.46 -7.84 -9.30
CA LEU A 173 -3.13 -8.23 -9.76
C LEU A 173 -2.85 -9.70 -9.45
N ALA A 174 -2.48 -10.46 -10.46
CA ALA A 174 -1.93 -11.80 -10.35
C ALA A 174 -0.44 -11.80 -10.71
N GLU A 175 0.44 -11.90 -9.71
CA GLU A 175 1.89 -11.93 -9.90
C GLU A 175 2.38 -13.36 -10.15
N ALA A 176 2.99 -13.62 -11.29
CA ALA A 176 3.62 -14.91 -11.59
C ALA A 176 5.07 -14.90 -11.10
N LEU A 177 5.34 -15.72 -10.08
CA LEU A 177 6.66 -15.88 -9.49
C LEU A 177 7.58 -16.70 -10.41
N THR A 178 8.89 -16.53 -10.29
CA THR A 178 9.88 -17.32 -11.03
C THR A 178 9.83 -18.81 -10.71
N THR A 179 9.26 -19.18 -9.56
CA THR A 179 8.97 -20.56 -9.15
C THR A 179 7.81 -21.19 -9.92
N GLY A 180 7.03 -20.40 -10.67
CA GLY A 180 5.87 -20.85 -11.45
C GLY A 180 4.52 -20.76 -10.73
N THR A 181 4.51 -20.32 -9.47
CA THR A 181 3.28 -20.07 -8.69
C THR A 181 2.76 -18.66 -8.92
N ILE A 182 1.44 -18.48 -8.90
CA ILE A 182 0.79 -17.17 -8.99
C ILE A 182 0.43 -16.67 -7.59
N ARG A 183 0.66 -15.39 -7.32
CA ARG A 183 0.31 -14.70 -6.08
C ARG A 183 -0.72 -13.59 -6.36
N PRO A 184 -1.97 -13.74 -5.91
CA PRO A 184 -3.01 -12.74 -6.11
C PRO A 184 -2.92 -11.60 -5.09
N SER A 185 -3.23 -10.39 -5.55
CA SER A 185 -3.38 -9.19 -4.73
C SER A 185 -4.41 -8.25 -5.37
N HIS A 186 -4.99 -7.34 -4.61
CA HIS A 186 -6.00 -6.43 -5.13
C HIS A 186 -5.81 -5.04 -4.52
N ARG A 187 -6.26 -4.03 -5.25
CA ARG A 187 -6.34 -2.65 -4.80
C ARG A 187 -7.66 -2.07 -5.28
N ILE A 188 -8.43 -1.52 -4.35
CA ILE A 188 -9.71 -0.89 -4.62
C ILE A 188 -9.66 0.50 -4.02
N THR A 189 -9.86 1.52 -4.85
CA THR A 189 -9.91 2.92 -4.41
C THR A 189 -11.25 3.51 -4.80
N THR A 190 -11.98 4.05 -3.84
CA THR A 190 -13.34 4.56 -4.04
C THR A 190 -13.37 6.07 -3.80
N ILE A 191 -13.91 6.83 -4.75
CA ILE A 191 -13.99 8.30 -4.69
C ILE A 191 -15.41 8.78 -5.00
N PRO A 192 -15.86 9.89 -4.40
CA PRO A 192 -17.12 10.52 -4.79
C PRO A 192 -16.97 11.21 -6.14
N LEU A 193 -17.90 10.96 -7.08
CA LEU A 193 -17.86 11.57 -8.42
C LEU A 193 -18.40 13.00 -8.41
N TYR A 194 -19.44 13.24 -7.62
CA TYR A 194 -20.08 14.55 -7.44
C TYR A 194 -19.95 15.00 -5.98
N PRO A 195 -18.78 15.51 -5.56
CA PRO A 195 -18.58 16.01 -4.20
C PRO A 195 -19.23 17.38 -4.05
N THR A 196 -20.56 17.44 -4.01
CA THR A 196 -21.28 18.72 -3.95
C THR A 196 -22.38 18.70 -2.90
N SER A 197 -22.01 18.40 -1.65
CA SER A 197 -22.78 18.97 -0.54
C SER A 197 -22.29 20.39 -0.30
N LEU A 198 -23.23 21.34 -0.10
CA LEU A 198 -22.90 22.74 0.20
C LEU A 198 -21.95 22.84 1.40
N LEU A 199 -22.14 21.97 2.40
CA LEU A 199 -21.30 21.88 3.60
C LEU A 199 -19.85 21.56 3.27
N TYR A 200 -19.59 20.62 2.37
CA TYR A 200 -18.23 20.26 1.97
C TYR A 200 -17.50 21.46 1.34
N LEU A 201 -18.16 22.21 0.46
CA LEU A 201 -17.59 23.41 -0.15
C LEU A 201 -17.29 24.49 0.91
N VAL A 202 -18.18 24.70 1.86
CA VAL A 202 -17.97 25.64 2.97
C VAL A 202 -16.76 25.24 3.80
N PHE A 203 -16.63 23.97 4.19
CA PHE A 203 -15.46 23.50 4.95
C PHE A 203 -14.16 23.60 4.15
N GLN A 204 -14.20 23.34 2.84
CA GLN A 204 -13.03 23.49 1.98
C GLN A 204 -12.58 24.96 1.89
N LEU A 205 -13.53 25.91 1.77
CA LEU A 205 -13.23 27.33 1.77
C LEU A 205 -12.68 27.81 3.12
N LEU A 206 -13.27 27.34 4.23
CA LEU A 206 -12.77 27.64 5.58
C LEU A 206 -11.37 27.08 5.80
N PHE A 207 -11.08 25.87 5.31
CA PHE A 207 -9.76 25.27 5.39
C PHE A 207 -8.73 26.08 4.57
N LEU A 208 -9.07 26.49 3.35
CA LEU A 208 -8.22 27.36 2.54
C LEU A 208 -7.92 28.69 3.26
N LEU A 209 -8.95 29.32 3.84
CA LEU A 209 -8.78 30.55 4.64
C LEU A 209 -7.86 30.32 5.84
N TYR A 210 -8.06 29.20 6.56
CA TYR A 210 -7.20 28.81 7.68
C TYR A 210 -5.73 28.67 7.25
N VAL A 211 -5.45 27.97 6.14
CA VAL A 211 -4.09 27.80 5.62
C VAL A 211 -3.46 29.16 5.29
N MET A 212 -4.19 30.06 4.63
CA MET A 212 -3.68 31.38 4.28
C MET A 212 -3.37 32.24 5.51
N LEU A 213 -4.28 32.29 6.48
CA LEU A 213 -4.06 33.02 7.73
C LEU A 213 -2.88 32.44 8.52
N TYR A 214 -2.80 31.11 8.61
CA TYR A 214 -1.74 30.43 9.35
C TYR A 214 -0.37 30.62 8.69
N LEU A 215 -0.31 30.63 7.35
CA LEU A 215 0.90 30.96 6.59
C LEU A 215 1.40 32.37 6.93
N VAL A 216 0.51 33.37 6.93
CA VAL A 216 0.86 34.76 7.25
C VAL A 216 1.40 34.87 8.69
N LEU A 217 0.74 34.21 9.65
CA LEU A 217 1.17 34.20 11.05
C LEU A 217 2.59 33.63 11.20
N ILE A 218 2.88 32.48 10.59
CA ILE A 218 4.22 31.88 10.63
C ILE A 218 5.25 32.78 9.96
N CYS A 219 4.95 33.37 8.80
CA CYS A 219 5.85 34.31 8.13
C CYS A 219 6.19 35.51 9.01
N VAL A 220 5.23 36.07 9.74
CA VAL A 220 5.45 37.16 10.71
C VAL A 220 6.31 36.68 11.88
N GLU A 221 6.07 35.48 12.40
CA GLU A 221 6.87 34.91 13.49
C GLU A 221 8.32 34.66 13.09
N VAL A 222 8.53 34.08 11.90
CA VAL A 222 9.86 33.85 11.33
C VAL A 222 10.57 35.19 11.11
N TYR A 223 9.88 36.22 10.62
CA TYR A 223 10.46 37.55 10.42
C TYR A 223 10.88 38.21 11.74
N LYS A 224 10.07 38.07 12.80
CA LYS A 224 10.37 38.63 14.13
C LYS A 224 11.50 37.88 14.83
N LYS A 225 11.44 36.54 14.86
CA LYS A 225 12.36 35.68 15.63
C LYS A 225 13.63 35.31 14.86
N LYS A 226 13.68 35.43 13.54
CA LYS A 226 14.84 35.15 12.67
C LYS A 226 15.50 33.79 12.98
N LEU A 227 16.81 33.77 13.19
CA LEU A 227 17.61 32.57 13.48
C LEU A 227 17.17 31.80 14.74
N PRO A 228 16.85 32.46 15.87
CA PRO A 228 16.26 31.79 17.05
C PRO A 228 15.04 30.93 16.76
N TYR A 229 14.25 31.24 15.73
CA TYR A 229 13.07 30.44 15.37
C TYR A 229 13.43 28.98 15.09
N PHE A 230 14.53 28.75 14.35
CA PHE A 230 14.94 27.41 13.92
C PHE A 230 15.61 26.55 15.00
N LYS A 231 15.84 27.11 16.19
CA LYS A 231 16.41 26.37 17.34
C LYS A 231 15.36 25.63 18.17
N ASP A 232 14.09 26.07 18.12
CA ASP A 232 13.01 25.47 18.90
C ASP A 232 12.33 24.34 18.11
N ILE A 233 12.17 23.19 18.75
CA ILE A 233 11.54 21.99 18.17
C ILE A 233 10.05 22.23 17.87
N TRP A 234 9.39 23.08 18.65
CA TRP A 234 7.98 23.41 18.43
C TRP A 234 7.76 24.24 17.18
N ASN A 235 8.70 25.11 16.84
CA ASN A 235 8.65 25.90 15.61
C ASN A 235 8.83 25.00 14.38
N TRP A 236 9.68 23.96 14.46
CA TRP A 236 9.77 22.93 13.43
C TRP A 236 8.45 22.17 13.23
N LEU A 237 7.76 21.82 14.32
CA LEU A 237 6.44 21.20 14.25
C LEU A 237 5.43 22.11 13.53
N GLU A 238 5.43 23.41 13.82
CA GLU A 238 4.56 24.38 13.13
C GLU A 238 4.88 24.51 11.64
N MET A 239 6.16 24.51 11.28
CA MET A 239 6.62 24.50 9.89
C MET A 239 6.16 23.25 9.13
N LEU A 240 6.18 22.07 9.78
CA LEU A 240 5.68 20.85 9.18
C LEU A 240 4.16 20.91 8.96
N ILE A 241 3.40 21.40 9.95
CA ILE A 241 1.94 21.54 9.83
C ILE A 241 1.56 22.44 8.66
N ILE A 242 2.21 23.60 8.49
CA ILE A 242 1.92 24.48 7.36
C ILE A 242 2.38 23.90 6.02
N LEU A 243 3.51 23.19 5.99
CA LEU A 243 4.00 22.52 4.79
C LEU A 243 2.98 21.48 4.30
N PHE A 244 2.52 20.60 5.20
CA PHE A 244 1.53 19.56 4.86
C PHE A 244 0.16 20.15 4.52
N SER A 245 -0.26 21.24 5.15
CA SER A 245 -1.55 21.86 4.83
C SER A 245 -1.55 22.54 3.46
N VAL A 246 -0.46 23.24 3.10
CA VAL A 246 -0.27 23.80 1.75
C VAL A 246 -0.18 22.69 0.70
N ALA A 247 0.59 21.63 0.97
CA ALA A 247 0.70 20.48 0.06
C ALA A 247 -0.65 19.79 -0.16
N THR A 248 -1.43 19.56 0.91
CA THR A 248 -2.78 18.97 0.83
C THR A 248 -3.70 19.84 -0.02
N THR A 249 -3.71 21.15 0.20
CA THR A 249 -4.52 22.11 -0.56
C THR A 249 -4.15 22.11 -2.05
N ALA A 250 -2.85 22.07 -2.37
CA ALA A 250 -2.36 22.01 -3.74
C ALA A 250 -2.79 20.72 -4.46
N VAL A 251 -2.64 19.57 -3.80
CA VAL A 251 -3.07 18.26 -4.35
C VAL A 251 -4.59 18.23 -4.56
N GLN A 252 -5.37 18.73 -3.60
CA GLN A 252 -6.84 18.80 -3.71
C GLN A 252 -7.28 19.65 -4.91
N PHE A 253 -6.61 20.79 -5.15
CA PHE A 253 -6.89 21.66 -6.30
C PHE A 253 -6.55 20.97 -7.63
N VAL A 254 -5.36 20.38 -7.74
CA VAL A 254 -4.94 19.63 -8.94
C VAL A 254 -5.88 18.47 -9.21
N LYS A 255 -6.20 17.66 -8.19
CA LYS A 255 -7.16 16.55 -8.28
C LYS A 255 -8.54 17.03 -8.74
N GLY A 256 -9.01 18.18 -8.21
CA GLY A 256 -10.28 18.78 -8.60
C GLY A 256 -10.37 19.14 -10.09
N ILE A 257 -9.27 19.66 -10.66
CA ILE A 257 -9.17 19.95 -12.11
C ILE A 257 -9.30 18.65 -12.93
N TYR A 258 -8.51 17.63 -12.58
CA TYR A 258 -8.55 16.33 -13.29
C TYR A 258 -9.90 15.62 -13.15
N LEU A 259 -10.52 15.68 -11.96
CA LEU A 259 -11.83 15.09 -11.72
C LEU A 259 -12.89 15.78 -12.58
N THR A 260 -12.86 17.10 -12.67
CA THR A 260 -13.81 17.86 -13.51
C THR A 260 -13.66 17.49 -14.98
N ASP A 261 -12.43 17.44 -15.50
CA ASP A 261 -12.15 17.03 -16.88
C ASP A 261 -12.68 15.61 -17.17
N ILE A 262 -12.36 14.64 -16.30
CA ILE A 262 -12.82 13.26 -16.47
C ILE A 262 -14.34 13.13 -16.36
N VAL A 263 -15.00 13.85 -15.43
CA VAL A 263 -16.47 13.86 -15.33
C VAL A 263 -17.11 14.40 -16.61
N THR A 264 -16.55 15.45 -17.21
CA THR A 264 -17.08 15.96 -18.49
C THR A 264 -16.93 14.96 -19.63
N LYS A 265 -15.81 14.23 -19.67
CA LYS A 265 -15.57 13.17 -20.66
C LYS A 265 -16.47 11.95 -20.45
N ILE A 266 -16.73 11.56 -19.21
CA ILE A 266 -17.68 10.49 -18.88
C ILE A 266 -19.09 10.88 -19.31
N ARG A 267 -19.49 12.14 -19.07
CA ARG A 267 -20.83 12.64 -19.46
C ARG A 267 -21.02 12.66 -20.98
N SER A 268 -19.97 12.96 -21.76
CA SER A 268 -20.07 12.96 -23.21
C SER A 268 -20.04 11.55 -23.81
N ASN A 269 -19.25 10.63 -23.24
CA ASN A 269 -19.21 9.23 -23.66
C ASN A 269 -18.88 8.30 -22.48
N PRO A 270 -19.88 7.69 -21.81
CA PRO A 270 -19.63 6.77 -20.69
C PRO A 270 -18.83 5.52 -21.08
N TYR A 271 -18.85 5.17 -22.37
CA TYR A 271 -18.15 4.05 -22.98
C TYR A 271 -16.78 4.48 -23.58
N GLY A 272 -16.23 5.60 -23.10
CA GLY A 272 -14.90 6.07 -23.46
C GLY A 272 -13.80 5.25 -22.78
N ASP A 273 -12.59 5.35 -23.34
CA ASP A 273 -11.38 4.87 -22.68
C ASP A 273 -10.89 5.92 -21.68
N PHE A 274 -10.89 5.59 -20.39
CA PHE A 274 -10.51 6.50 -19.31
C PHE A 274 -9.41 5.90 -18.44
N SER A 275 -8.35 6.68 -18.25
CA SER A 275 -7.30 6.40 -17.27
C SER A 275 -7.60 7.14 -15.97
N PHE A 276 -7.82 6.42 -14.88
CA PHE A 276 -8.08 7.00 -13.55
C PHE A 276 -6.86 7.03 -12.63
N ASP A 277 -5.73 6.47 -13.09
CA ASP A 277 -4.50 6.30 -12.31
C ASP A 277 -4.02 7.61 -11.66
N TYR A 278 -4.09 8.74 -12.37
CA TYR A 278 -3.70 10.05 -11.82
C TYR A 278 -4.62 10.54 -10.70
N ILE A 279 -5.93 10.29 -10.82
CA ILE A 279 -6.89 10.64 -9.76
C ILE A 279 -6.65 9.74 -8.55
N VAL A 280 -6.46 8.43 -8.76
CA VAL A 280 -6.16 7.48 -7.68
C VAL A 280 -4.89 7.87 -6.94
N MET A 281 -3.80 8.15 -7.67
CA MET A 281 -2.54 8.63 -7.09
C MET A 281 -2.74 9.95 -6.31
N GLY A 282 -3.50 10.89 -6.85
CA GLY A 282 -3.82 12.15 -6.18
C GLY A 282 -4.59 11.94 -4.88
N THR A 283 -5.59 11.05 -4.87
CA THR A 283 -6.35 10.70 -3.67
C THR A 283 -5.47 10.05 -2.60
N GLU A 284 -4.62 9.10 -2.97
CA GLU A 284 -3.75 8.41 -2.01
C GLU A 284 -2.69 9.35 -1.42
N LEU A 285 -2.16 10.25 -2.25
CA LEU A 285 -1.24 11.29 -1.80
C LEU A 285 -1.95 12.25 -0.84
N GLU A 286 -3.17 12.69 -1.16
CA GLU A 286 -3.98 13.55 -0.29
C GLU A 286 -4.28 12.89 1.06
N GLU A 287 -4.70 11.61 1.06
CA GLU A 287 -4.95 10.84 2.28
C GLU A 287 -3.69 10.72 3.14
N SER A 288 -2.54 10.45 2.50
CA SER A 288 -1.25 10.35 3.19
C SER A 288 -0.82 11.70 3.79
N LEU A 289 -0.94 12.79 3.03
CA LEU A 289 -0.62 14.15 3.51
C LEU A 289 -1.56 14.57 4.64
N MET A 290 -2.85 14.25 4.54
CA MET A 290 -3.85 14.51 5.57
C MET A 290 -3.53 13.72 6.85
N ALA A 291 -3.16 12.45 6.74
CA ALA A 291 -2.75 11.63 7.88
C ALA A 291 -1.53 12.24 8.60
N CYS A 292 -0.52 12.68 7.85
CA CYS A 292 0.63 13.40 8.40
C CYS A 292 0.21 14.71 9.08
N LEU A 293 -0.66 15.51 8.44
CA LEU A 293 -1.15 16.77 8.99
C LEU A 293 -1.88 16.56 10.32
N VAL A 294 -2.78 15.58 10.39
CA VAL A 294 -3.50 15.22 11.61
C VAL A 294 -2.51 14.77 12.69
N PHE A 295 -1.57 13.89 12.35
CA PHE A 295 -0.54 13.42 13.28
C PHE A 295 0.26 14.58 13.91
N PHE A 296 0.80 15.49 13.11
CA PHE A 296 1.57 16.63 13.63
C PHE A 296 0.67 17.62 14.39
N SER A 297 -0.57 17.80 13.97
CA SER A 297 -1.56 18.61 14.71
C SER A 297 -1.86 18.00 16.09
N SER A 298 -1.98 16.67 16.18
CA SER A 298 -2.13 15.95 17.45
C SER A 298 -0.90 16.10 18.34
N LEU A 299 0.32 16.05 17.78
CA LEU A 299 1.54 16.36 18.53
C LEU A 299 1.56 17.81 19.02
N LYS A 300 1.00 18.76 18.26
CA LYS A 300 0.88 20.15 18.71
C LYS A 300 -0.07 20.27 19.90
N LEU A 301 -1.14 19.48 19.95
CA LEU A 301 -2.03 19.42 21.11
C LEU A 301 -1.30 18.94 22.37
N MET A 302 -0.28 18.08 22.25
CA MET A 302 0.54 17.67 23.40
C MET A 302 1.27 18.85 24.06
N LYS A 303 1.58 19.92 23.30
CA LYS A 303 2.13 21.16 23.89
C LYS A 303 1.19 21.79 24.91
N LEU A 304 -0.13 21.69 24.71
CA LEU A 304 -1.13 22.18 25.68
C LEU A 304 -1.16 21.29 26.93
N VAL A 305 -0.92 19.99 26.78
CA VAL A 305 -0.85 19.06 27.92
C VAL A 305 0.36 19.35 28.81
N LEU A 306 1.45 19.87 28.23
CA LEU A 306 2.63 20.35 28.97
C LEU A 306 2.37 21.62 29.81
N LEU A 307 1.18 22.22 29.76
CA LEU A 307 0.81 23.29 30.71
C LEU A 307 0.64 22.74 32.14
N HIS A 308 0.41 21.44 32.31
CA HIS A 308 0.25 20.83 33.62
C HIS A 308 1.60 20.43 34.24
N VAL A 309 1.89 20.93 35.45
CA VAL A 309 3.18 20.75 36.14
C VAL A 309 3.63 19.29 36.23
N ARG A 310 2.71 18.34 36.53
CA ARG A 310 3.03 16.91 36.61
C ARG A 310 3.55 16.35 35.28
N VAL A 311 3.05 16.84 34.15
CA VAL A 311 3.46 16.36 32.81
C VAL A 311 4.83 16.92 32.46
N VAL A 312 5.12 18.18 32.83
CA VAL A 312 6.45 18.77 32.65
C VAL A 312 7.52 18.00 33.43
N VAL A 313 7.22 17.61 34.67
CA VAL A 313 8.13 16.78 35.48
C VAL A 313 8.40 15.44 34.80
N ILE A 314 7.38 14.76 34.28
CA ILE A 314 7.54 13.49 33.53
C ILE A 314 8.38 13.71 32.27
N SER A 315 8.10 14.75 31.47
CA SER A 315 8.84 15.05 30.24
C SER A 315 10.31 15.40 30.51
N SER A 316 10.58 16.14 31.58
CA SER A 316 11.94 16.45 32.02
C SER A 316 12.68 15.19 32.47
N THR A 317 12.02 14.33 33.25
CA THR A 317 12.55 13.03 33.68
C THR A 317 12.88 12.14 32.48
N MET A 318 11.97 12.07 31.50
CA MET A 318 12.18 11.31 30.28
C MET A 318 13.38 11.84 29.48
N ARG A 319 13.56 13.16 29.39
CA ARG A 319 14.69 13.79 28.69
C ARG A 319 16.04 13.45 29.34
N VAL A 320 16.13 13.50 30.66
CA VAL A 320 17.35 13.14 31.40
C VAL A 320 17.62 11.63 31.29
N SER A 321 16.58 10.81 31.40
CA SER A 321 16.67 9.34 31.27
C SER A 321 17.09 8.89 29.87
N PHE A 322 16.75 9.66 28.83
CA PHE A 322 16.98 9.29 27.44
C PHE A 322 18.47 9.02 27.14
N ILE A 323 19.38 9.80 27.73
CA ILE A 323 20.83 9.60 27.57
C ILE A 323 21.27 8.26 28.18
N ARG A 324 20.66 7.83 29.28
CA ARG A 324 20.94 6.54 29.93
C ARG A 324 20.30 5.37 29.19
N LEU A 325 19.17 5.59 28.53
CA LEU A 325 18.49 4.58 27.71
C LEU A 325 19.18 4.33 26.37
N LEU A 326 19.92 5.29 25.83
CA LEU A 326 20.49 5.19 24.49
C LEU A 326 21.43 3.98 24.29
N PRO A 327 22.40 3.70 25.18
CA PRO A 327 23.25 2.50 25.07
C PRO A 327 22.44 1.20 25.23
N PHE A 328 21.43 1.20 26.10
CA PHE A 328 20.55 0.05 26.30
C PHE A 328 19.69 -0.23 25.05
N SER A 329 19.14 0.80 24.42
CA SER A 329 18.40 0.71 23.16
C SER A 329 19.25 0.11 22.03
N PHE A 330 20.55 0.41 22.00
CA PHE A 330 21.47 -0.21 21.04
C PHE A 330 21.57 -1.73 21.27
N ILE A 331 21.73 -2.17 22.51
CA ILE A 331 21.75 -3.61 22.87
C ILE A 331 20.43 -4.28 22.46
N PHE A 332 19.29 -3.64 22.74
CA PHE A 332 17.96 -4.12 22.35
C PHE A 332 17.84 -4.32 20.83
N ILE A 333 18.26 -3.33 20.03
CA ILE A 333 18.19 -3.42 18.56
C ILE A 333 19.09 -4.53 18.03
N VAL A 334 20.30 -4.68 18.56
CA VAL A 334 21.23 -5.75 18.14
C VAL A 334 20.63 -7.13 18.41
N ILE A 335 20.04 -7.34 19.58
CA ILE A 335 19.38 -8.61 19.93
C ILE A 335 18.16 -8.84 19.05
N LEU A 336 17.33 -7.83 18.84
CA LEU A 336 16.16 -7.91 17.95
C LEU A 336 16.58 -8.31 16.52
N LEU A 337 17.60 -7.66 15.95
CA LEU A 337 18.09 -7.99 14.62
C LEU A 337 18.72 -9.39 14.55
N ALA A 338 19.39 -9.85 15.61
CA ALA A 338 19.96 -11.19 15.68
C ALA A 338 18.86 -12.27 15.68
N TYR A 339 17.78 -12.05 16.44
CA TYR A 339 16.61 -12.93 16.41
C TYR A 339 15.89 -12.86 15.06
N ALA A 340 15.74 -11.68 14.46
CA ALA A 340 15.12 -11.54 13.15
C ALA A 340 15.89 -12.33 12.09
N GLN A 341 17.22 -12.24 12.11
CA GLN A 341 18.09 -13.02 11.24
C GLN A 341 17.95 -14.52 11.48
N LEU A 342 17.93 -14.96 12.75
CA LEU A 342 17.74 -16.37 13.10
C LEU A 342 16.37 -16.88 12.61
N GLY A 343 15.30 -16.11 12.82
CA GLY A 343 13.94 -16.46 12.40
C GLY A 343 13.82 -16.58 10.89
N ILE A 344 14.45 -15.68 10.13
CA ILE A 344 14.50 -15.76 8.67
C ILE A 344 15.23 -17.03 8.20
N LEU A 345 16.36 -17.36 8.82
CA LEU A 345 17.16 -18.54 8.44
C LEU A 345 16.45 -19.86 8.77
N VAL A 346 15.73 -19.94 9.89
CA VAL A 346 15.06 -21.18 10.33
C VAL A 346 13.67 -21.34 9.70
N PHE A 347 12.88 -20.26 9.64
CA PHE A 347 11.46 -20.32 9.27
C PHE A 347 11.13 -19.63 7.94
N GLY A 348 11.97 -18.73 7.44
CA GLY A 348 11.62 -17.82 6.35
C GLY A 348 11.38 -18.45 4.97
N THR A 349 11.76 -19.72 4.78
CA THR A 349 11.48 -20.45 3.53
C THR A 349 10.04 -20.97 3.45
N MET A 350 9.44 -21.31 4.59
CA MET A 350 8.12 -21.94 4.66
C MET A 350 7.06 -20.99 5.22
N GLU A 351 7.45 -20.06 6.11
CA GLU A 351 6.52 -19.13 6.78
C GLU A 351 6.70 -17.69 6.29
N THR A 352 5.58 -17.06 5.90
CA THR A 352 5.57 -15.70 5.35
C THR A 352 5.87 -14.62 6.40
N SER A 353 5.55 -14.88 7.67
CA SER A 353 5.87 -14.01 8.80
C SER A 353 7.39 -13.80 8.97
N TYR A 354 8.21 -14.74 8.52
CA TYR A 354 9.68 -14.67 8.59
C TYR A 354 10.36 -14.57 7.22
N ALA A 355 9.61 -14.29 6.16
CA ALA A 355 10.15 -14.29 4.79
C ALA A 355 11.01 -13.05 4.45
N THR A 356 10.81 -11.93 5.15
CA THR A 356 11.57 -10.69 4.96
C THR A 356 11.98 -10.12 6.31
N VAL A 357 13.03 -9.29 6.33
CA VAL A 357 13.47 -8.59 7.55
C VAL A 357 12.33 -7.76 8.15
N TYR A 358 11.55 -7.07 7.30
CA TYR A 358 10.39 -6.30 7.75
C TYR A 358 9.33 -7.19 8.42
N ASN A 359 8.92 -8.29 7.78
CA ASN A 359 7.91 -9.18 8.34
C ASN A 359 8.40 -9.84 9.64
N ALA A 360 9.68 -10.24 9.68
CA ALA A 360 10.29 -10.86 10.85
C ALA A 360 10.28 -9.89 12.04
N LEU A 361 10.72 -8.64 11.83
CA LEU A 361 10.69 -7.60 12.86
C LEU A 361 9.28 -7.29 13.35
N VAL A 362 8.29 -7.21 12.45
CA VAL A 362 6.88 -7.01 12.82
C VAL A 362 6.38 -8.17 13.68
N THR A 363 6.68 -9.40 13.28
CA THR A 363 6.27 -10.62 13.99
C THR A 363 6.91 -10.70 15.38
N GLU A 364 8.19 -10.38 15.49
CA GLU A 364 8.92 -10.35 16.76
C GLU A 364 8.44 -9.25 17.70
N LEU A 365 8.16 -8.05 17.18
CA LEU A 365 7.59 -6.97 17.99
C LEU A 365 6.18 -7.30 18.47
N MET A 366 5.36 -7.94 17.63
CA MET A 366 4.05 -8.46 18.07
C MET A 366 4.20 -9.54 19.14
N LEU A 367 5.17 -10.45 18.99
CA LEU A 367 5.51 -11.46 19.98
C LEU A 367 5.94 -10.83 21.31
N PHE A 368 6.74 -9.76 21.27
CA PHE A 368 7.20 -9.03 22.45
C PHE A 368 6.07 -8.34 23.21
N ILE A 369 5.07 -7.78 22.51
CA ILE A 369 3.91 -7.11 23.11
C ILE A 369 2.90 -8.11 23.69
N GLY A 370 3.08 -9.42 23.44
CA GLY A 370 2.15 -10.47 23.88
C GLY A 370 1.02 -10.73 22.88
N GLY A 371 1.23 -10.41 21.60
CA GLY A 371 0.33 -10.79 20.52
C GLY A 371 0.24 -12.30 20.31
N ASP A 372 -0.69 -12.73 19.45
CA ASP A 372 -0.91 -14.15 19.17
C ASP A 372 0.34 -14.80 18.57
N THR A 373 0.95 -15.67 19.37
CA THR A 373 2.09 -16.46 18.96
C THR A 373 1.55 -17.62 18.16
N ARG A 374 1.49 -17.50 16.84
CA ARG A 374 1.14 -18.58 15.90
C ARG A 374 2.23 -19.67 15.89
N ILE A 375 2.58 -20.17 17.08
CA ILE A 375 3.63 -21.15 17.34
C ILE A 375 3.30 -22.50 16.70
N ASN A 376 2.02 -22.80 16.49
CA ASN A 376 1.59 -24.00 15.78
C ASN A 376 2.11 -23.98 14.33
N GLU A 377 2.00 -22.83 13.65
CA GLU A 377 2.53 -22.65 12.29
C GLU A 377 4.06 -22.82 12.27
N LEU A 378 4.77 -22.27 13.27
CA LEU A 378 6.23 -22.44 13.39
C LEU A 378 6.65 -23.90 13.68
N ARG A 379 5.85 -24.62 14.47
CA ARG A 379 6.09 -26.03 14.80
C ARG A 379 5.89 -26.96 13.60
N GLU A 380 5.06 -26.58 12.64
CA GLU A 380 4.92 -27.31 11.37
C GLU A 380 6.19 -27.23 10.52
N VAL A 381 6.92 -26.10 10.58
CA VAL A 381 8.21 -25.95 9.89
C VAL A 381 9.32 -26.71 10.61
N ASN A 382 9.51 -26.44 11.91
CA ASN A 382 10.49 -27.14 12.72
C ASN A 382 10.00 -27.33 14.16
N ARG A 383 9.59 -28.57 14.45
CA ARG A 383 9.03 -28.96 15.75
C ARG A 383 9.96 -28.71 16.93
N VAL A 384 11.28 -28.74 16.73
CA VAL A 384 12.28 -28.58 17.80
C VAL A 384 12.72 -27.13 17.91
N MET A 385 13.12 -26.49 16.81
CA MET A 385 13.64 -25.12 16.86
C MET A 385 12.57 -24.08 17.19
N ALA A 386 11.30 -24.28 16.78
CA ALA A 386 10.21 -23.35 17.06
C ALA A 386 10.02 -23.04 18.56
N PRO A 387 9.83 -24.03 19.46
CA PRO A 387 9.71 -23.74 20.88
C PRO A 387 10.97 -23.13 21.47
N PHE A 388 12.17 -23.57 21.07
CA PHE A 388 13.41 -22.98 21.57
C PHE A 388 13.52 -21.49 21.20
N TYR A 389 13.25 -21.15 19.94
CA TYR A 389 13.28 -19.79 19.45
C TYR A 389 12.28 -18.89 20.19
N VAL A 390 11.02 -19.33 20.33
CA VAL A 390 9.97 -18.52 20.99
C VAL A 390 10.27 -18.37 22.48
N ILE A 391 10.61 -19.45 23.18
CA ILE A 391 10.91 -19.41 24.62
C ILE A 391 12.14 -18.55 24.90
N SER A 392 13.22 -18.74 24.12
CA SER A 392 14.44 -17.95 24.33
C SER A 392 14.19 -16.47 24.03
N PHE A 393 13.46 -16.14 22.97
CA PHE A 393 13.08 -14.76 22.66
C PHE A 393 12.25 -14.14 23.79
N MET A 394 11.22 -14.83 24.29
CA MET A 394 10.40 -14.35 25.41
C MET A 394 11.20 -14.12 26.69
N VAL A 395 12.13 -15.02 27.02
CA VAL A 395 12.99 -14.87 28.20
C VAL A 395 13.94 -13.67 28.04
N PHE A 396 14.65 -13.57 26.92
CA PHE A 396 15.62 -12.51 26.70
C PHE A 396 14.96 -11.14 26.51
N MET A 397 13.98 -11.03 25.61
CA MET A 397 13.31 -9.77 25.29
C MET A 397 12.26 -9.41 26.34
N GLY A 398 11.35 -10.33 26.63
CA GLY A 398 10.22 -10.11 27.52
C GLY A 398 10.61 -9.98 28.99
N PHE A 399 11.45 -10.87 29.51
CA PHE A 399 11.83 -10.83 30.93
C PHE A 399 13.08 -10.00 31.19
N ILE A 400 14.20 -10.29 30.53
CA ILE A 400 15.48 -9.64 30.88
C ILE A 400 15.47 -8.17 30.45
N LEU A 401 15.26 -7.91 29.16
CA LEU A 401 15.37 -6.54 28.62
C LEU A 401 14.27 -5.62 29.15
N MET A 402 13.01 -6.08 29.28
CA MET A 402 11.95 -5.26 29.89
C MET A 402 12.29 -4.89 31.35
N ASN A 403 12.78 -5.83 32.16
CA ASN A 403 13.12 -5.54 33.56
C ASN A 403 14.29 -4.56 33.68
N VAL A 404 15.31 -4.67 32.81
CA VAL A 404 16.41 -3.70 32.76
C VAL A 404 15.91 -2.31 32.34
N PHE A 405 15.03 -2.24 31.33
CA PHE A 405 14.40 -0.98 30.90
C PHE A 405 13.64 -0.31 32.05
N VAL A 406 12.80 -1.08 32.76
CA VAL A 406 12.05 -0.60 33.93
C VAL A 406 12.99 -0.17 35.06
N ALA A 407 14.07 -0.90 35.32
CA ALA A 407 15.05 -0.53 36.34
C ALA A 407 15.73 0.81 36.03
N ILE A 408 16.14 1.05 34.78
CA ILE A 408 16.76 2.31 34.36
C ILE A 408 15.76 3.48 34.52
N LEU A 409 14.50 3.27 34.15
CA LEU A 409 13.46 4.28 34.31
C LEU A 409 13.16 4.59 35.77
N ASN A 410 13.05 3.56 36.62
CA ASN A 410 12.80 3.73 38.06
C ASN A 410 13.95 4.48 38.74
N GLU A 411 15.19 4.14 38.42
CA GLU A 411 16.37 4.84 38.94
C GLU A 411 16.36 6.32 38.54
N ALA A 412 16.05 6.62 37.28
CA ALA A 412 15.99 8.00 36.82
C ALA A 412 14.82 8.79 37.44
N GLN A 413 13.66 8.16 37.63
CA GLN A 413 12.55 8.77 38.37
C GLN A 413 12.90 9.05 39.83
N PHE A 414 13.61 8.11 40.49
CA PHE A 414 14.02 8.28 41.87
C PHE A 414 14.94 9.49 42.01
N GLN A 415 15.99 9.58 41.19
CA GLN A 415 16.92 10.71 41.21
C GLN A 415 16.24 12.05 40.96
N GLN A 416 15.26 12.10 40.04
CA GLN A 416 14.53 13.33 39.77
C GLN A 416 13.66 13.76 40.96
N LYS A 417 12.99 12.82 41.65
CA LYS A 417 12.23 13.13 42.87
C LYS A 417 13.14 13.69 43.95
N THR A 418 14.28 13.06 44.21
CA THR A 418 15.25 13.54 45.20
C THR A 418 15.72 14.96 44.89
N SER A 419 16.05 15.26 43.62
CA SER A 419 16.45 16.60 43.21
C SER A 419 15.35 17.66 43.37
N LEU A 420 14.07 17.27 43.21
CA LEU A 420 12.94 18.18 43.41
C LEU A 420 12.66 18.44 44.90
N ASP A 421 12.84 17.42 45.74
CA ASP A 421 12.67 17.55 47.19
C ASP A 421 13.77 18.45 47.79
N GLU A 422 15.02 18.33 47.31
CA GLU A 422 16.13 19.22 47.66
C GLU A 422 15.83 20.68 47.27
N LEU A 423 15.33 20.92 46.05
CA LEU A 423 14.93 22.25 45.58
C LEU A 423 13.70 22.84 46.30
N SER A 424 12.94 22.03 47.04
CA SER A 424 11.76 22.49 47.79
C SER A 424 12.05 22.83 49.26
N ASN A 425 13.21 22.40 49.76
CA ASN A 425 13.66 22.63 51.13
C ASN A 425 14.63 23.82 51.27
N ASP A 426 15.07 24.40 50.15
CA ASP A 426 15.76 25.69 50.03
C ASP A 426 14.77 26.77 49.55
#